data_AF-A0A6N8AB62-F1
#
_entry.id   AF-A0A6N8AB62-F1
#
_cell.length_a   1.000
_cell.length_b   1.000
_cell.length_c   1.000
_cell.angle_alpha   90.00
_cell.angle_beta   90.00
_cell.angle_gamma   90.00
#
_symmetry.space_group_name_H-M   'P 1'
#
loop_
_entity.id
_entity.type
_entity.pdbx_description
1 polymer ?
#
loop_
_entity_poly.entity_id
_entity_poly.type
_entity_poly.pdbx_seq_one_letter_code
_entity_poly.pdbx_strand_id
1 'polypeptide(L)'
;MADHHANVDVEIGSERGFGYVFTAVFLIIAFWPVWGGGDVRWIPLAIAAVILAITFFAPHVLRVPNRLWFKFGMLLGAIVAPIVMFLVFITTFVPFGIAVRILGKDLLSVKTDSSKKSYWVERDDQPGSMKQQF
;
A
#
# COMPACT_ATOMS: atom_id res chain seq x y z
N MET A 1 -24.04 13.94 9.45
CA MET A 1 -23.58 13.28 8.21
C MET A 1 -22.24 13.91 7.90
N ALA A 2 -21.15 13.17 8.08
CA ALA A 2 -19.81 13.69 7.89
C ALA A 2 -19.40 13.41 6.44
N ASP A 3 -19.48 14.44 5.61
CA ASP A 3 -19.02 14.41 4.22
C ASP A 3 -17.50 14.56 4.20
N HIS A 4 -16.77 13.56 4.69
CA HIS A 4 -15.33 13.47 4.54
C HIS A 4 -15.00 12.97 3.13
N HIS A 5 -15.12 13.85 2.14
CA HIS A 5 -14.43 13.65 0.88
C HIS A 5 -12.94 13.88 1.13
N ALA A 6 -12.15 12.81 1.22
CA ALA A 6 -10.70 12.90 1.19
C ALA A 6 -10.30 13.53 -0.15
N ASN A 7 -9.98 14.83 -0.13
CA ASN A 7 -9.60 15.61 -1.29
C ASN A 7 -8.13 15.36 -1.65
N VAL A 8 -7.77 14.09 -1.80
CA VAL A 8 -6.46 13.70 -2.32
C VAL A 8 -6.65 13.53 -3.81
N ASP A 9 -6.25 14.55 -4.57
CA ASP A 9 -6.18 14.45 -6.02
C ASP A 9 -5.18 13.35 -6.36
N VAL A 10 -5.71 12.23 -6.83
CA VAL A 10 -4.91 11.09 -7.24
C VAL A 10 -4.28 11.44 -8.60
N GLU A 11 -3.06 11.97 -8.55
CA GLU A 11 -2.30 12.29 -9.75
C GLU A 11 -1.97 11.00 -10.52
N ILE A 12 -2.52 10.91 -11.74
CA ILE A 12 -2.21 9.82 -12.65
C ILE A 12 -0.75 9.99 -13.10
N GLY A 13 0.03 8.90 -13.03
CA GLY A 13 1.42 8.90 -13.49
C GLY A 13 1.57 9.40 -14.93
N SER A 14 2.70 10.05 -15.22
CA SER A 14 2.99 10.60 -16.56
C SER A 14 2.96 9.52 -17.64
N GLU A 15 2.41 9.85 -18.81
CA GLU A 15 2.34 9.01 -20.01
C GLU A 15 3.73 8.46 -20.41
N ARG A 16 4.77 9.29 -20.26
CA ARG A 16 6.16 8.89 -20.53
C ARG A 16 6.69 7.90 -19.50
N GLY A 17 6.35 8.12 -18.22
CA GLY A 17 6.71 7.20 -17.14
C GLY A 17 6.14 5.81 -17.37
N PHE A 18 4.86 5.73 -17.75
CA PHE A 18 4.22 4.48 -18.16
C PHE A 18 4.98 3.81 -19.32
N GLY A 19 5.30 4.57 -20.37
CA GLY A 19 6.08 4.09 -21.51
C GLY A 19 7.42 3.48 -21.12
N TYR A 20 8.22 4.18 -20.31
CA TYR A 20 9.53 3.69 -19.85
C TYR A 20 9.44 2.41 -19.02
N VAL A 21 8.45 2.31 -18.12
CA VAL A 21 8.23 1.11 -17.30
C VAL A 21 7.92 -0.09 -18.19
N PHE A 22 7.01 0.05 -19.15
CA PHE A 22 6.65 -1.06 -20.02
C PHE A 22 7.78 -1.43 -20.98
N THR A 23 8.54 -0.47 -21.52
CA THR A 23 9.76 -0.78 -22.27
C THR A 23 10.74 -1.59 -21.41
N ALA A 24 11.01 -1.18 -20.17
CA ALA A 24 11.91 -1.92 -19.27
C ALA A 24 11.43 -3.35 -19.01
N VAL A 25 10.13 -3.54 -18.75
CA VAL A 25 9.52 -4.87 -18.56
C VAL A 25 9.70 -5.75 -19.80
N PHE A 26 9.41 -5.24 -20.99
CA PHE A 26 9.55 -6.03 -22.22
C PHE A 26 11.02 -6.32 -22.57
N LEU A 27 11.95 -5.42 -22.25
CA LEU A 27 13.39 -5.69 -22.38
C LEU A 27 13.83 -6.81 -21.44
N ILE A 28 13.43 -6.78 -20.17
CA ILE A 28 13.74 -7.86 -19.22
C ILE A 28 13.21 -9.20 -19.77
N ILE A 29 11.98 -9.24 -20.29
CA ILE A 29 11.40 -10.46 -20.88
C ILE A 29 12.16 -10.89 -22.15
N ALA A 30 12.62 -9.95 -22.97
CA ALA A 30 13.38 -10.23 -24.18
C ALA A 30 14.74 -10.89 -23.87
N PHE A 31 15.42 -10.38 -22.84
CA PHE A 31 16.76 -10.83 -22.43
C PHE A 31 16.76 -11.95 -21.39
N TRP A 32 15.63 -12.25 -20.75
CA TRP A 32 15.52 -13.33 -19.75
C TRP A 32 16.13 -14.67 -20.19
N PRO A 33 15.91 -15.16 -21.43
CA PRO A 33 16.45 -16.46 -21.85
C PRO A 33 17.97 -16.47 -22.04
N VAL A 34 18.59 -15.29 -22.21
CA VAL A 34 20.03 -15.17 -22.45
C VAL A 34 20.83 -15.63 -21.23
N TRP A 35 20.31 -15.43 -20.02
CA TRP A 35 20.92 -15.96 -18.79
C TRP A 35 20.92 -17.49 -18.71
N GLY A 36 20.05 -18.16 -19.47
CA GLY A 36 20.00 -19.63 -19.56
C GLY A 36 20.69 -20.20 -20.82
N GLY A 37 21.40 -19.36 -21.59
CA GLY A 37 22.01 -19.77 -22.87
C GLY A 37 21.03 -19.89 -24.04
N GLY A 38 19.80 -19.37 -23.90
CA GLY A 38 18.83 -19.28 -24.98
C GLY A 38 18.93 -17.99 -25.78
N ASP A 39 18.34 -17.98 -26.98
CA ASP A 39 18.32 -16.81 -27.84
C ASP A 39 17.41 -15.67 -27.32
N VAL A 40 17.75 -14.44 -27.70
CA VAL A 40 16.92 -13.26 -27.43
C VAL A 40 15.55 -13.45 -28.08
N ARG A 41 14.49 -13.17 -27.32
CA ARG A 41 13.14 -13.20 -27.88
C ARG A 41 12.90 -11.95 -28.72
N TRP A 42 12.90 -12.13 -30.04
CA TRP A 42 12.69 -11.04 -31.00
C TRP A 42 11.32 -10.34 -30.86
N ILE A 43 10.27 -11.08 -30.50
CA ILE A 43 8.91 -10.50 -30.36
C ILE A 43 8.83 -9.48 -29.21
N PRO A 44 9.17 -9.81 -27.95
CA PRO A 44 9.26 -8.83 -26.87
C PRO A 44 10.21 -7.68 -27.17
N LEU A 45 11.33 -7.95 -27.85
CA LEU A 45 12.29 -6.93 -28.23
C LEU A 45 11.69 -5.91 -29.22
N ALA A 46 10.98 -6.39 -30.25
CA ALA A 46 10.28 -5.54 -31.21
C ALA A 46 9.18 -4.71 -30.52
N ILE A 47 8.42 -5.32 -29.61
CA ILE A 47 7.39 -4.62 -28.82
C ILE A 47 8.04 -3.52 -27.95
N ALA A 48 9.15 -3.81 -27.28
CA ALA A 48 9.88 -2.84 -26.48
C ALA A 48 10.36 -1.65 -27.32
N ALA A 49 10.89 -1.90 -28.51
CA ALA A 49 11.34 -0.87 -29.44
C ALA A 49 10.20 0.02 -29.94
N VAL A 50 9.04 -0.58 -30.29
CA VAL A 50 7.84 0.17 -30.71
C VAL A 50 7.31 1.03 -29.57
N ILE A 51 7.19 0.49 -28.36
CA ILE A 51 6.72 1.25 -27.18
C ILE A 51 7.69 2.39 -26.87
N LEU A 52 9.00 2.15 -26.95
CA LEU A 52 10.02 3.19 -26.73
C LEU A 52 9.89 4.31 -27.78
N ALA A 53 9.72 3.96 -29.05
CA ALA A 53 9.51 4.94 -30.12
C ALA A 53 8.24 5.78 -29.88
N ILE A 54 7.11 5.14 -29.52
CA ILE A 54 5.87 5.84 -29.19
C ILE A 54 6.07 6.76 -27.97
N THR A 55 6.82 6.31 -26.97
CA THR A 55 7.11 7.09 -25.76
C THR A 55 7.88 8.38 -26.08
N PHE A 56 8.81 8.33 -27.03
CA PHE A 56 9.59 9.49 -27.48
C PHE A 56 8.81 10.42 -28.42
N PHE A 57 8.17 9.87 -29.45
CA PHE A 57 7.58 10.67 -30.53
C PHE A 57 6.12 11.04 -30.30
N ALA A 58 5.34 10.20 -29.62
CA ALA A 58 3.89 10.39 -29.46
C ALA A 58 3.37 9.85 -28.12
N PRO A 59 3.83 10.40 -26.97
CA PRO A 59 3.43 9.91 -25.65
C PRO A 59 1.91 9.99 -25.40
N HIS A 60 1.21 10.88 -26.10
CA HIS A 60 -0.25 11.01 -25.99
C HIS A 60 -1.03 9.75 -26.36
N VAL A 61 -0.48 8.89 -27.23
CA VAL A 61 -1.09 7.59 -27.58
C VAL A 61 -1.14 6.67 -26.35
N LEU A 62 -0.17 6.80 -25.43
CA LEU A 62 -0.10 6.01 -24.20
C LEU A 62 -1.07 6.50 -23.13
N ARG A 63 -1.82 7.59 -23.34
CA ARG A 63 -2.75 8.15 -22.35
C ARG A 63 -3.90 7.20 -21.99
N VAL A 64 -4.52 6.57 -22.99
CA VAL A 64 -5.61 5.61 -22.79
C VAL A 64 -5.12 4.37 -22.03
N PRO A 65 -4.08 3.65 -22.48
CA PRO A 65 -3.58 2.48 -21.75
C PRO A 65 -3.04 2.85 -20.36
N ASN A 66 -2.37 4.00 -20.20
CA ASN A 66 -1.92 4.47 -18.89
C ASN A 66 -3.08 4.66 -17.91
N ARG A 67 -4.19 5.29 -18.35
CA ARG A 67 -5.37 5.47 -17.50
C ARG A 67 -6.05 4.15 -17.14
N LEU A 68 -6.14 3.20 -18.08
CA LEU A 68 -6.69 1.87 -17.82
C LEU A 68 -5.82 1.11 -16.82
N TRP A 69 -4.51 1.12 -17.03
CA TRP A 69 -3.53 0.51 -16.13
C TRP A 69 -3.60 1.12 -14.73
N PHE A 70 -3.74 2.44 -14.65
CA PHE A 70 -3.90 3.14 -13.38
C PHE A 70 -5.15 2.68 -12.62
N LYS A 71 -6.31 2.59 -13.31
CA LYS A 71 -7.55 2.08 -12.71
C LYS A 71 -7.42 0.62 -12.27
N PHE A 72 -6.75 -0.20 -13.07
CA PHE A 72 -6.46 -1.58 -12.69
C PHE A 72 -5.58 -1.65 -11.44
N GLY A 73 -4.53 -0.82 -11.37
CA GLY A 73 -3.68 -0.70 -10.18
C GLY A 73 -4.46 -0.27 -8.93
N MET A 74 -5.40 0.67 -9.06
CA MET A 74 -6.28 1.06 -7.95
C MET A 74 -7.19 -0.10 -7.50
N LEU A 75 -7.80 -0.83 -8.44
CA LEU A 75 -8.64 -1.98 -8.12
C LEU A 75 -7.83 -3.07 -7.42
N LEU A 76 -6.64 -3.38 -7.94
CA LEU A 76 -5.73 -4.33 -7.33
C LEU A 76 -5.33 -3.88 -5.93
N GLY A 77 -4.97 -2.60 -5.76
CA GLY A 77 -4.65 -2.00 -4.47
C GLY A 77 -5.80 -2.10 -3.47
N ALA A 78 -7.04 -1.89 -3.91
CA ALA A 78 -8.23 -2.01 -3.06
C ALA A 78 -8.46 -3.44 -2.55
N ILE A 79 -7.99 -4.47 -3.27
CA ILE A 79 -8.05 -5.87 -2.85
C ILE A 79 -6.83 -6.25 -2.00
N VAL A 80 -5.64 -5.85 -2.45
CA VAL A 80 -4.38 -6.19 -1.79
C VAL A 80 -4.24 -5.50 -0.44
N ALA A 81 -4.65 -4.23 -0.30
CA ALA A 81 -4.52 -3.50 0.96
C ALA A 81 -5.26 -4.18 2.13
N PRO A 82 -6.55 -4.56 2.02
CA PRO A 82 -7.22 -5.34 3.06
C PRO A 82 -6.55 -6.68 3.36
N ILE A 83 -6.08 -7.41 2.33
CA ILE A 83 -5.41 -8.71 2.52
C ILE A 83 -4.12 -8.53 3.30
N VAL A 84 -3.28 -7.58 2.92
CA VAL A 84 -2.03 -7.28 3.61
C VAL A 84 -2.30 -6.80 5.03
N MET A 85 -3.26 -5.90 5.24
CA MET A 85 -3.65 -5.45 6.58
C MET A 85 -4.17 -6.59 7.45
N PHE A 86 -4.95 -7.51 6.88
CA PHE A 86 -5.42 -8.70 7.58
C PHE A 86 -4.27 -9.63 7.97
N LEU A 87 -3.32 -9.86 7.07
CA LEU A 87 -2.11 -10.64 7.37
C LEU A 87 -1.28 -9.99 8.46
N VAL A 88 -1.07 -8.67 8.41
CA VAL A 88 -0.37 -7.94 9.48
C VAL A 88 -1.12 -8.08 10.81
N PHE A 89 -2.45 -7.96 10.80
CA PHE A 89 -3.26 -8.15 12.00
C PHE A 89 -3.06 -9.54 12.63
N ILE A 90 -3.17 -10.60 11.83
CA ILE A 90 -3.03 -11.98 12.33
C ILE A 90 -1.59 -12.33 12.70
N THR A 91 -0.60 -11.86 11.96
CA THR A 91 0.81 -12.23 12.19
C THR A 91 1.48 -11.38 13.26
N THR A 92 1.00 -10.16 13.50
CA THR A 92 1.64 -9.22 14.44
C THR A 92 0.75 -8.96 15.64
N PHE A 93 -0.45 -8.42 15.43
CA PHE A 93 -1.30 -7.95 16.52
C PHE A 93 -1.93 -9.09 17.32
N VAL A 94 -2.39 -10.15 16.65
CA VAL A 94 -2.97 -11.33 17.30
C VAL A 94 -1.96 -12.04 18.23
N PRO A 95 -0.75 -12.43 17.78
CA PRO A 95 0.20 -13.09 18.67
C PRO A 95 0.69 -12.16 19.77
N PHE A 96 0.81 -10.85 19.51
CA PHE A 96 1.11 -9.88 20.56
C PHE A 96 0.01 -9.87 21.65
N GLY A 97 -1.26 -9.83 21.26
CA GLY A 97 -2.39 -9.91 22.20
C GLY A 97 -2.43 -11.22 22.97
N ILE A 98 -2.15 -12.34 22.31
CA ILE A 98 -2.03 -13.66 22.95
C ILE A 98 -0.87 -13.65 23.95
N ALA A 99 0.30 -13.11 23.59
CA ALA A 99 1.45 -13.03 24.48
C ALA A 99 1.14 -12.21 25.74
N VAL A 100 0.53 -11.02 25.59
CA VAL A 100 0.10 -10.19 26.72
C VAL A 100 -0.87 -10.94 27.64
N ARG A 101 -1.80 -11.70 27.05
CA ARG A 101 -2.78 -12.50 27.79
C ARG A 101 -2.14 -13.68 28.54
N ILE A 102 -1.18 -14.36 27.93
CA ILE A 102 -0.40 -15.44 28.59
C ILE A 102 0.45 -14.87 29.73
N LEU A 103 1.02 -13.68 29.56
CA LEU A 103 1.75 -12.97 30.59
C LEU A 103 0.85 -12.45 31.74
N GLY A 104 -0.47 -12.64 31.64
CA GLY A 104 -1.44 -12.24 32.66
C GLY A 104 -1.61 -10.72 32.80
N LYS A 105 -1.08 -9.93 31.87
CA LYS A 105 -1.14 -8.46 31.92
C LYS A 105 -2.51 -7.99 31.42
N ASP A 106 -3.25 -7.28 32.27
CA ASP A 106 -4.47 -6.57 31.88
C ASP A 106 -4.16 -5.10 31.60
N LEU A 107 -3.65 -4.82 30.40
CA LEU A 107 -3.25 -3.46 30.00
C LEU A 107 -4.43 -2.50 29.89
N LEU A 108 -5.63 -3.02 29.64
CA LEU A 108 -6.83 -2.23 29.41
C LEU A 108 -7.77 -2.24 30.62
N SER A 109 -7.38 -2.88 31.73
CA SER A 109 -8.22 -3.05 32.93
C SER A 109 -9.62 -3.56 32.60
N VAL A 110 -9.72 -4.52 31.67
CA VAL A 110 -11.01 -4.98 31.11
C VAL A 110 -11.76 -5.84 32.11
N LYS A 111 -11.04 -6.49 33.05
CA LYS A 111 -11.68 -7.34 34.05
C LYS A 111 -12.48 -6.49 35.04
N THR A 112 -13.80 -6.63 34.99
CA THR A 112 -14.70 -6.09 36.01
C THR A 112 -14.56 -6.86 37.32
N ASP A 113 -14.23 -6.14 38.38
CA ASP A 113 -14.16 -6.60 39.75
C ASP A 113 -15.40 -6.11 40.52
N SER A 114 -16.34 -7.02 40.79
CA SER A 114 -17.57 -6.72 41.52
C SER A 114 -17.35 -6.32 42.98
N SER A 115 -16.14 -6.52 43.52
CA SER A 115 -15.80 -6.11 44.90
C SER A 115 -15.28 -4.68 44.99
N LYS A 116 -14.92 -4.06 43.85
CA LYS A 116 -14.45 -2.66 43.82
C LYS A 116 -15.61 -1.69 44.01
N LYS A 117 -15.43 -0.76 44.96
CA LYS A 117 -16.36 0.36 45.17
C LYS A 117 -16.39 1.35 44.01
N SER A 118 -15.30 1.47 43.25
CA SER A 118 -15.17 2.36 42.09
C SER A 118 -14.06 1.88 41.16
N TYR A 119 -14.24 2.07 39.86
CA TYR A 119 -13.19 1.88 38.82
C TYR A 119 -12.44 3.17 38.50
N TRP A 120 -12.77 4.27 39.19
CA TRP A 120 -12.10 5.55 38.99
C TRP A 120 -10.63 5.44 39.38
N VAL A 121 -9.74 5.76 38.44
CA VAL A 121 -8.31 5.86 38.70
C VAL A 121 -8.04 7.29 39.16
N GLU A 122 -7.81 7.45 40.46
CA GLU A 122 -7.38 8.73 41.02
C GLU A 122 -6.02 9.12 40.46
N ARG A 123 -5.87 10.39 40.10
CA ARG A 123 -4.62 10.94 39.60
C ARG A 123 -3.88 11.58 40.76
N ASP A 124 -2.63 11.19 40.96
CA ASP A 124 -1.75 11.84 41.94
C ASP A 124 -1.22 13.19 41.42
N ASP A 125 -1.15 13.38 40.10
CA ASP A 125 -0.59 14.57 39.48
C ASP A 125 -1.65 15.58 39.03
N GLN A 126 -1.41 16.86 39.31
CA GLN A 126 -2.24 17.94 38.79
C GLN A 126 -2.06 18.06 37.26
N PRO A 127 -3.15 18.26 36.50
CA PRO A 127 -3.06 18.40 35.05
C PRO A 127 -2.18 19.60 34.68
N GLY A 128 -1.19 19.36 33.81
CA GLY A 128 -0.31 20.40 33.30
C GLY A 128 -1.08 21.51 32.57
N SER A 129 -0.49 22.71 32.53
CA SER A 129 -1.10 23.90 31.91
C SER A 129 -1.44 23.68 30.43
N MET A 130 -2.73 23.67 30.09
CA MET A 130 -3.27 23.54 28.72
C MET A 130 -3.17 24.84 27.87
N LYS A 131 -2.16 25.68 28.12
CA LYS A 131 -1.99 26.97 27.42
C LYS A 131 -1.68 26.84 25.92
N GLN A 132 -1.32 25.66 25.45
CA GLN A 132 -1.01 25.36 24.04
C GLN A 132 -1.64 24.02 23.63
N GLN A 133 -2.97 23.90 23.78
CA GLN A 133 -3.65 22.68 23.31
C GLN A 133 -3.98 22.70 21.81
N PHE A 134 -3.70 23.82 21.13
CA PHE A 134 -3.91 24.02 19.70
C PHE A 134 -2.68 24.66 19.07
#